data_AF-A0A5J4XME4-F1
#
_entry.id   AF-A0A5J4XME4-F1
#
_cell.length_a   1.000
_cell.length_b   1.000
_cell.length_c   1.000
_cell.angle_alpha   90.00
_cell.angle_beta   90.00
_cell.angle_gamma   90.00
#
_symmetry.space_group_name_H-M   'P 1'
#
loop_
_entity.id
_entity.type
_entity.pdbx_description
1 polymer ?
#
loop_
_entity_poly.entity_id
_entity_poly.type
_entity_poly.pdbx_seq_one_letter_code
_entity_poly.pdbx_strand_id
1 'polypeptide(L)'
;MASLVPVSAARQIADTEAEPSCWVCLGPGDQAQTLVQPCRCPRPVHQTCLARWQLQSVGRSEETACRFCYEELPDWRTAYNLPTATPVMTVSHNSVQYLLEVKPGEAGKVEFQQTIRNVFGLGPEDVIELTFGCKAPGTGEQICRGAAAAKPSLLPALLRSLHAGRKGSRQQ
;
A
#
# COMPACT_ATOMS: atom_id res chain seq x y z
N MET A 1 -69.22 -3.30 -15.20
CA MET A 1 -68.25 -3.74 -14.19
C MET A 1 -66.90 -3.14 -14.55
N ALA A 2 -66.50 -2.06 -13.88
CA ALA A 2 -65.18 -1.45 -14.04
C ALA A 2 -64.55 -1.35 -12.66
N SER A 3 -63.50 -2.12 -12.43
CA SER A 3 -62.76 -2.16 -11.17
C SER A 3 -61.72 -1.04 -11.21
N LEU A 4 -61.92 0.01 -10.42
CA LEU A 4 -60.94 1.06 -10.21
C LEU A 4 -59.91 0.55 -9.19
N VAL A 5 -58.68 0.33 -9.64
CA VAL A 5 -57.55 0.02 -8.76
C VAL A 5 -57.03 1.35 -8.20
N PRO A 6 -56.95 1.54 -6.87
CA PRO A 6 -56.35 2.75 -6.33
C PRO A 6 -54.83 2.72 -6.54
N VAL A 7 -54.33 3.67 -7.33
CA VAL A 7 -52.92 4.07 -7.36
C VAL A 7 -52.65 4.84 -6.07
N SER A 8 -52.19 4.19 -5.00
CA SER A 8 -51.67 4.90 -3.82
C SER A 8 -50.90 3.99 -2.89
N ALA A 9 -49.59 3.92 -3.12
CA ALA A 9 -48.60 3.88 -2.04
C ALA A 9 -47.26 4.31 -2.65
N ALA A 10 -47.09 5.62 -2.88
CA ALA A 10 -45.75 6.19 -3.00
C ALA A 10 -45.04 5.89 -1.67
N ARG A 11 -44.18 4.88 -1.69
CA ARG A 11 -43.36 4.49 -0.55
C ARG A 11 -42.46 5.67 -0.24
N GLN A 12 -42.78 6.39 0.83
CA GLN A 12 -41.92 7.41 1.40
C GLN A 12 -40.59 6.72 1.74
N ILE A 13 -39.59 6.96 0.91
CA ILE A 13 -38.21 6.71 1.28
C ILE A 13 -37.91 7.82 2.26
N ALA A 14 -38.05 7.53 3.56
CA ALA A 14 -37.49 8.40 4.57
C ALA A 14 -36.00 8.50 4.27
N ASP A 15 -35.54 9.70 3.92
CA ASP A 15 -34.13 10.07 3.93
C ASP A 15 -33.66 10.00 5.38
N THR A 16 -33.44 8.78 5.87
CA THR A 16 -32.63 8.55 7.06
C THR A 16 -31.25 9.07 6.67
N GLU A 17 -30.80 10.15 7.30
CA GLU A 17 -29.46 10.73 7.10
C GLU A 17 -28.44 9.58 7.17
N ALA A 18 -27.94 9.18 6.00
CA ALA A 18 -27.06 8.03 5.91
C ALA A 18 -25.78 8.38 6.67
N GLU A 19 -25.49 7.64 7.74
CA GLU A 19 -24.27 7.84 8.51
C GLU A 19 -23.06 7.81 7.57
N PRO A 20 -22.11 8.75 7.73
CA PRO A 20 -20.94 8.78 6.88
C PRO A 20 -20.21 7.43 6.96
N SER A 21 -19.91 6.86 5.80
CA SER A 21 -19.25 5.57 5.67
C SER A 21 -17.93 5.70 4.90
N CYS A 22 -16.96 4.86 5.26
CA CYS A 22 -15.67 4.81 4.61
C CYS A 22 -15.81 4.42 3.14
N TRP A 23 -15.31 5.24 2.21
CA TRP A 23 -15.44 4.92 0.78
C TRP A 23 -14.62 3.69 0.33
N VAL A 24 -13.71 3.17 1.16
CA VAL A 24 -12.89 1.99 0.85
C VAL A 24 -13.56 0.69 1.33
N CYS A 25 -13.99 0.64 2.59
CA CYS A 25 -14.54 -0.59 3.18
C CYS A 25 -16.06 -0.55 3.38
N LEU A 26 -16.70 0.59 3.13
CA LEU A 26 -18.12 0.86 3.36
C LEU A 26 -18.56 0.76 4.83
N GLY A 27 -17.62 0.63 5.77
CA GLY A 27 -17.88 0.60 7.20
C GLY A 27 -18.08 1.98 7.82
N PRO A 28 -18.78 2.08 8.96
CA PRO A 28 -18.98 3.34 9.68
C PRO A 28 -17.69 3.83 10.33
N GLY A 29 -17.68 5.10 10.77
CA GLY A 29 -16.66 5.59 11.69
C GLY A 29 -17.01 5.25 13.14
N ASP A 30 -16.03 4.80 13.92
CA ASP A 30 -16.20 4.54 15.36
C ASP A 30 -15.04 5.12 16.20
N GLN A 31 -15.01 4.82 17.50
CA GLN A 31 -13.98 5.31 18.43
C GLN A 31 -12.57 4.74 18.12
N ALA A 32 -12.49 3.56 17.49
CA ALA A 32 -11.22 2.90 17.17
C ALA A 32 -10.72 3.30 15.78
N GLN A 33 -11.62 3.52 14.82
CA GLN A 33 -11.34 3.95 13.46
C GLN A 33 -12.27 5.10 13.08
N THR A 34 -11.85 6.31 13.42
CA THR A 34 -12.57 7.53 13.06
C THR A 34 -12.41 7.81 11.56
N LEU A 35 -13.49 8.28 10.94
CA LEU A 35 -13.48 8.75 9.55
C LEU A 35 -12.81 10.11 9.45
N VAL A 36 -11.93 10.25 8.46
CA VAL A 36 -11.24 11.51 8.15
C VAL A 36 -11.55 11.95 6.72
N GLN A 37 -11.34 13.23 6.46
CA GLN A 37 -11.36 13.80 5.11
C GLN A 37 -9.93 14.22 4.75
N PRO A 38 -9.14 13.37 4.09
CA PRO A 38 -7.71 13.61 3.84
C PRO A 38 -7.45 14.66 2.75
N CYS A 39 -8.50 15.09 2.05
CA CYS A 39 -8.47 16.08 0.98
C CYS A 39 -9.85 16.72 0.86
N ARG A 40 -10.01 17.71 -0.04
CA ARG A 40 -11.26 18.45 -0.29
C ARG A 40 -12.41 17.61 -0.88
N CYS A 41 -12.18 16.34 -1.22
CA CYS A 41 -13.25 15.50 -1.74
C CYS A 41 -14.26 15.16 -0.64
N PRO A 42 -15.58 15.16 -0.91
CA PRO A 42 -16.63 14.86 0.06
C PRO A 42 -16.74 13.34 0.30
N ARG A 43 -15.64 12.67 0.61
CA ARG A 43 -15.58 11.21 0.77
C ARG A 43 -14.76 10.84 2.01
N PRO A 44 -15.43 10.52 3.12
CA PRO A 44 -14.76 10.13 4.35
C PRO A 44 -14.11 8.75 4.23
N VAL A 45 -12.99 8.56 4.92
CA VAL A 45 -12.22 7.30 4.90
C VAL A 45 -11.57 7.05 6.25
N HIS A 46 -11.39 5.79 6.63
CA HIS A 46 -10.52 5.47 7.77
C HIS A 46 -9.06 5.72 7.40
N GLN A 47 -8.25 6.22 8.34
CA GLN A 47 -6.81 6.42 8.14
C GLN A 47 -6.10 5.14 7.67
N THR A 48 -6.43 3.99 8.27
CA THR A 48 -5.88 2.67 7.91
C THR A 48 -6.33 2.20 6.53
N CYS A 49 -7.59 2.44 6.16
CA CYS A 49 -8.10 2.12 4.82
C CYS A 49 -7.45 2.97 3.73
N LEU A 50 -7.25 4.26 4.00
CA LEU A 50 -6.50 5.15 3.10
C LEU A 50 -5.06 4.65 2.92
N ALA A 51 -4.38 4.30 4.01
CA ALA A 51 -3.02 3.78 3.96
C ALA A 51 -2.93 2.47 3.16
N ARG A 52 -3.88 1.55 3.32
CA ARG A 52 -3.97 0.32 2.48
C ARG A 52 -4.16 0.66 1.01
N TRP A 53 -5.03 1.60 0.69
CA TRP A 53 -5.26 2.05 -0.68
C TRP A 53 -4.01 2.68 -1.31
N GLN A 54 -3.29 3.53 -0.56
CA GLN A 54 -2.02 4.12 -0.99
C GLN A 54 -0.96 3.04 -1.25
N LEU A 55 -0.86 2.03 -0.37
CA LEU A 55 0.05 0.89 -0.54
C LEU A 55 -0.27 0.04 -1.79
N GLN A 56 -1.56 -0.19 -2.08
CA GLN A 56 -1.99 -0.85 -3.32
C GLN A 56 -1.77 0.03 -4.57
N SER A 57 -1.55 1.32 -4.37
CA SER A 57 -1.34 2.31 -5.43
C SER A 57 0.11 2.70 -5.63
N VAL A 58 1.06 2.01 -4.99
CA VAL A 58 2.50 2.30 -5.10
C VAL A 58 2.95 2.39 -6.55
N GLY A 59 3.72 3.44 -6.87
CA GLY A 59 4.19 3.73 -8.22
C GLY A 59 3.15 4.40 -9.13
N ARG A 60 1.94 4.68 -8.64
CA ARG A 60 0.92 5.50 -9.30
C ARG A 60 0.76 6.83 -8.56
N SER A 61 0.15 7.82 -9.20
CA SER A 61 -0.16 9.11 -8.57
C SER A 61 -0.99 8.96 -7.29
N GLU A 62 -1.86 7.95 -7.25
CA GLU A 62 -2.74 7.65 -6.13
C GLU A 62 -2.02 7.17 -4.86
N GLU A 63 -0.72 6.88 -4.93
CA GLU A 63 0.12 6.65 -3.75
C GLU A 63 0.20 7.92 -2.88
N THR A 64 0.34 9.09 -3.50
CA THR A 64 0.65 10.35 -2.80
C THR A 64 -0.36 11.46 -3.06
N ALA A 65 -1.26 11.32 -4.03
CA ALA A 65 -2.23 12.35 -4.39
C ALA A 65 -3.63 11.78 -4.62
N CYS A 66 -4.66 12.57 -4.32
CA CYS A 66 -6.04 12.18 -4.56
C CYS A 66 -6.32 12.07 -6.07
N ARG A 67 -6.90 10.96 -6.53
CA ARG A 67 -7.26 10.76 -7.96
C ARG A 67 -8.25 11.80 -8.52
N PHE A 68 -8.96 12.51 -7.65
CA PHE A 68 -10.10 13.36 -8.04
C PHE A 68 -9.76 14.84 -7.91
N CYS A 69 -9.27 15.27 -6.74
CA CYS A 69 -8.88 16.66 -6.52
C CYS A 69 -7.37 16.91 -6.65
N TYR A 70 -6.56 15.87 -6.86
CA TYR A 70 -5.09 15.94 -7.00
C TYR A 70 -4.32 16.54 -5.82
N GLU A 71 -5.01 16.77 -4.70
CA GLU A 71 -4.40 17.23 -3.45
C GLU A 71 -3.52 16.13 -2.85
N GLU A 72 -2.43 16.54 -2.21
CA GLU A 72 -1.48 15.63 -1.55
C GLU A 72 -2.17 14.89 -0.41
N LEU A 73 -2.04 13.57 -0.39
CA LEU A 73 -2.58 12.72 0.66
C LEU A 73 -1.57 12.61 1.81
N PRO A 74 -2.05 12.40 3.05
CA PRO A 74 -1.17 12.18 4.20
C PRO A 74 -0.25 10.97 3.98
N ASP A 75 0.92 10.99 4.63
CA ASP A 75 1.85 9.86 4.60
C ASP A 75 1.19 8.64 5.24
N TRP A 76 1.01 7.56 4.45
CA TRP A 76 0.40 6.31 4.88
C TRP A 76 1.08 5.70 6.11
N ARG A 77 2.35 6.00 6.35
CA ARG A 77 3.09 5.50 7.52
C ARG A 77 2.51 6.03 8.82
N THR A 78 1.92 7.21 8.82
CA THR A 78 1.32 7.79 10.03
C THR A 78 0.11 6.99 10.52
N ALA A 79 -0.54 6.23 9.64
CA ALA A 79 -1.65 5.34 10.00
C ALA A 79 -1.19 4.07 10.72
N TYR A 80 0.10 3.75 10.68
CA TYR A 80 0.66 2.58 11.34
C TYR A 80 1.80 2.97 12.27
N ASN A 81 1.66 2.69 13.56
CA ASN A 81 2.78 2.84 14.50
C ASN A 81 3.74 1.64 14.37
N LEU A 82 4.49 1.58 13.26
CA LEU A 82 5.39 0.46 12.98
C LEU A 82 6.78 0.72 13.55
N PRO A 83 7.37 -0.26 14.27
CA PRO A 83 8.77 -0.19 14.63
C PRO A 83 9.62 -0.20 13.35
N THR A 84 10.77 0.49 13.39
CA THR A 84 11.74 0.41 12.30
C THR A 84 12.25 -1.03 12.22
N ALA A 85 11.97 -1.71 11.11
CA ALA A 85 12.44 -3.07 10.88
C ALA A 85 13.75 -3.07 10.10
N THR A 86 14.65 -4.00 10.43
CA THR A 86 15.76 -4.34 9.54
C THR A 86 15.16 -4.87 8.23
N PRO A 87 15.48 -4.28 7.07
CA PRO A 87 14.95 -4.76 5.81
C PRO A 87 15.60 -6.10 5.46
N VAL A 88 14.76 -7.10 5.25
CA VAL A 88 15.17 -8.47 4.97
C VAL A 88 14.50 -8.94 3.69
N MET A 89 15.23 -9.66 2.85
CA MET A 89 14.74 -10.24 1.61
C MET A 89 14.84 -11.76 1.64
N THR A 90 13.76 -12.44 1.28
CA THR A 90 13.78 -13.89 1.07
C THR A 90 14.12 -14.18 -0.39
N VAL A 91 15.23 -14.85 -0.63
CA VAL A 91 15.65 -15.30 -1.96
C VAL A 91 15.43 -16.80 -2.05
N SER A 92 14.71 -17.25 -3.07
CA SER A 92 14.42 -18.67 -3.26
C SER A 92 15.08 -19.20 -4.53
N HIS A 93 15.76 -20.34 -4.41
CA HIS A 93 16.39 -21.07 -5.51
C HIS A 93 16.32 -22.57 -5.23
N ASN A 94 15.87 -23.37 -6.20
CA ASN A 94 15.75 -24.84 -6.08
C ASN A 94 15.04 -25.30 -4.79
N SER A 95 13.93 -24.64 -4.44
CA SER A 95 13.15 -24.89 -3.21
C SER A 95 13.86 -24.57 -1.89
N VAL A 96 15.07 -24.03 -1.93
CA VAL A 96 15.77 -23.49 -0.76
C VAL A 96 15.44 -22.00 -0.65
N GLN A 97 15.17 -21.53 0.56
CA GLN A 97 14.93 -20.12 0.86
C GLN A 97 16.05 -19.59 1.75
N TYR A 98 16.66 -18.50 1.33
CA TYR A 98 17.66 -17.76 2.09
C TYR A 98 17.07 -16.43 2.53
N LEU A 99 17.27 -16.11 3.81
CA LEU A 99 16.86 -14.84 4.38
C LEU A 99 18.09 -13.94 4.46
N LEU A 100 18.12 -12.89 3.65
CA LEU A 100 19.26 -11.97 3.55
C LEU A 100 18.87 -10.60 4.08
N GLU A 101 19.62 -10.08 5.04
CA GLU A 101 19.54 -8.67 5.39
C GLU A 101 20.03 -7.84 4.20
N VAL A 102 19.27 -6.80 3.83
CA VAL A 102 19.61 -5.97 2.68
C VAL A 102 19.90 -4.56 3.11
N LYS A 103 20.96 -3.95 2.58
CA LYS A 103 21.20 -2.53 2.82
C LYS A 103 20.46 -1.71 1.76
N PRO A 104 19.88 -0.57 2.14
CA PRO A 104 19.29 0.32 1.16
C PRO A 104 20.33 1.03 0.29
N GLY A 105 19.92 1.43 -0.91
CA GLY A 105 20.73 2.23 -1.84
C GLY A 105 21.52 1.39 -2.85
N GLU A 106 22.19 2.07 -3.80
CA GLU A 106 22.92 1.41 -4.89
C GLU A 106 24.07 0.54 -4.37
N ALA A 107 24.76 0.99 -3.31
CA ALA A 107 25.79 0.21 -2.64
C ALA A 107 25.25 -1.12 -2.08
N GLY A 108 24.08 -1.08 -1.42
CA GLY A 108 23.44 -2.28 -0.87
C GLY A 108 22.91 -3.22 -1.96
N LYS A 109 22.52 -2.70 -3.12
CA LYS A 109 22.15 -3.50 -4.29
C LYS A 109 23.35 -4.26 -4.85
N VAL A 110 24.51 -3.62 -4.95
CA VAL A 110 25.75 -4.29 -5.41
C VAL A 110 26.16 -5.39 -4.43
N GLU A 111 26.17 -5.08 -3.13
CA GLU A 111 26.45 -6.05 -2.06
C GLU A 111 25.49 -7.25 -2.14
N PHE A 112 24.18 -6.99 -2.26
CA PHE A 112 23.16 -8.02 -2.38
C PHE A 112 23.33 -8.91 -3.62
N GLN A 113 23.61 -8.33 -4.79
CA GLN A 113 23.85 -9.11 -6.01
C GLN A 113 25.10 -9.99 -5.91
N GLN A 114 26.17 -9.49 -5.28
CA GLN A 114 27.36 -10.27 -4.99
C GLN A 114 27.05 -11.41 -4.02
N THR A 115 26.29 -11.14 -2.95
CA THR A 115 25.86 -12.16 -1.99
C THR A 115 25.04 -13.26 -2.67
N ILE A 116 24.06 -12.92 -3.53
CA ILE A 116 23.28 -13.91 -4.28
C ILE A 116 24.19 -14.77 -5.16
N ARG A 117 25.09 -14.16 -5.94
CA ARG A 117 25.99 -14.92 -6.81
C ARG A 117 26.85 -15.90 -6.02
N ASN A 118 27.38 -15.48 -4.87
CA ASN A 118 28.19 -16.32 -4.00
C ASN A 118 27.38 -17.44 -3.34
N VAL A 119 26.17 -17.15 -2.85
CA VAL A 119 25.31 -18.12 -2.15
C VAL A 119 24.78 -19.20 -3.10
N PHE A 120 24.45 -18.83 -4.33
CA PHE A 120 23.88 -19.77 -5.32
C PHE A 120 24.92 -20.32 -6.30
N GLY A 121 26.19 -19.90 -6.22
CA GLY A 121 27.27 -20.35 -7.09
C GLY A 121 27.06 -19.94 -8.55
N LEU A 122 26.45 -18.78 -8.79
CA LEU A 122 26.10 -18.31 -10.13
C LEU A 122 27.33 -17.73 -10.84
N GLY A 123 27.54 -18.14 -12.08
CA GLY A 123 28.55 -17.59 -12.98
C GLY A 123 28.22 -16.17 -13.43
N PRO A 124 29.20 -15.46 -14.03
CA PRO A 124 29.02 -14.09 -14.49
C PRO A 124 27.94 -13.94 -15.58
N GLU A 125 27.68 -15.01 -16.33
CA GLU A 125 26.70 -15.07 -17.42
C GLU A 125 25.29 -15.48 -16.98
N ASP A 126 25.12 -15.91 -15.72
CA ASP A 126 23.82 -16.36 -15.22
C ASP A 126 22.86 -15.19 -15.04
N VAL A 127 21.68 -15.32 -15.63
CA VAL A 127 20.62 -14.31 -15.56
C VAL A 127 19.87 -14.45 -14.24
N ILE A 128 19.97 -13.43 -13.38
CA ILE A 128 19.27 -13.39 -12.09
C ILE A 128 17.91 -12.71 -12.28
N GLU A 129 16.83 -13.48 -12.17
CA GLU A 129 15.46 -12.95 -12.12
C GLU A 129 15.00 -12.81 -10.67
N LEU A 130 14.65 -11.57 -10.25
CA LEU A 130 14.18 -11.28 -8.91
C LEU A 130 12.68 -10.97 -8.93
N THR A 131 11.89 -11.72 -8.18
CA THR A 131 10.48 -11.42 -7.94
C THR A 131 10.33 -10.80 -6.56
N PHE A 132 9.80 -9.58 -6.49
CA PHE A 132 9.56 -8.87 -5.23
C PHE A 132 8.13 -9.08 -4.77
N GLY A 133 7.97 -9.44 -3.49
CA GLY A 133 6.68 -9.54 -2.83
C GLY A 133 6.66 -8.65 -1.59
N CYS A 134 5.60 -7.85 -1.43
CA CYS A 134 5.36 -7.07 -0.22
C CYS A 134 4.12 -7.58 0.49
N LYS A 135 4.18 -7.69 1.82
CA LYS A 135 3.03 -8.00 2.67
C LYS A 135 2.59 -6.78 3.45
N ALA A 136 1.29 -6.62 3.64
CA ALA A 136 0.72 -5.55 4.42
C ALA A 136 1.11 -5.67 5.89
N PRO A 137 1.56 -4.57 6.53
CA PRO A 137 1.80 -4.56 7.96
C PRO A 137 0.48 -4.84 8.70
N GLY A 138 0.51 -5.75 9.67
CA GLY A 138 -0.63 -6.11 10.51
C GLY A 138 -1.53 -7.23 9.98
N THR A 139 -1.76 -7.32 8.66
CA THR A 139 -2.64 -8.38 8.09
C THR A 139 -1.88 -9.52 7.41
N GLY A 140 -0.63 -9.29 6.99
CA GLY A 140 0.17 -10.28 6.26
C GLY A 140 -0.29 -10.54 4.82
N GLU A 141 -1.31 -9.82 4.35
CA GLU A 141 -1.88 -9.92 3.01
C GLU A 141 -0.85 -9.48 1.95
N GLN A 142 -0.73 -10.19 0.83
CA GLN A 142 0.19 -9.77 -0.24
C GLN A 142 -0.34 -8.52 -0.94
N ILE A 143 0.42 -7.42 -0.89
CA ILE A 143 0.08 -6.14 -1.53
C ILE A 143 0.58 -6.10 -2.97
N CYS A 144 1.77 -6.67 -3.23
CA CYS A 144 2.39 -6.64 -4.54
C CYS A 144 2.80 -8.05 -4.96
N ARG A 145 2.22 -8.56 -6.06
CA ARG A 145 2.75 -9.69 -6.84
C ARG A 145 3.03 -9.16 -8.24
N GLY A 146 4.30 -9.04 -8.59
CA GLY A 146 4.71 -8.75 -9.95
C GLY A 146 6.06 -9.38 -10.21
N ALA A 147 6.12 -10.23 -11.24
CA ALA A 147 7.37 -10.52 -11.92
C ALA A 147 7.85 -9.19 -12.50
N ALA A 148 8.66 -8.47 -11.73
CA ALA A 148 9.31 -7.27 -12.19
C ALA A 148 10.41 -7.74 -13.14
N ALA A 149 10.07 -8.02 -14.39
CA ALA A 149 11.00 -7.83 -15.49
C ALA A 149 11.62 -6.44 -15.25
N ALA A 150 12.88 -6.43 -14.84
CA ALA A 150 13.51 -5.35 -14.10
C ALA A 150 13.29 -4.01 -14.81
N LYS A 151 12.27 -3.26 -14.38
CA LYS A 151 12.16 -1.84 -14.66
C LYS A 151 12.88 -1.13 -13.50
N PRO A 152 14.10 -0.61 -13.71
CA PRO A 152 14.89 0.04 -12.67
C PRO A 152 14.20 1.26 -12.02
N SER A 153 13.04 1.70 -12.52
CA SER A 153 12.22 2.76 -11.95
C SER A 153 11.34 2.35 -10.76
N LEU A 154 11.08 1.04 -10.54
CA LEU A 154 10.20 0.57 -9.45
C LEU A 154 10.94 0.14 -8.18
N LEU A 155 12.22 -0.23 -8.31
CA LEU A 155 13.11 -0.50 -7.17
C LEU A 155 13.23 0.71 -6.23
N PRO A 156 13.42 1.95 -6.73
CA PRO A 156 13.40 3.14 -5.90
C PRO A 156 12.04 3.40 -5.25
N ALA A 157 10.91 3.01 -5.86
CA ALA A 157 9.58 3.21 -5.28
C ALA A 157 9.34 2.27 -4.10
N LEU A 158 9.64 0.98 -4.26
CA LEU A 158 9.55 -0.02 -3.19
C LEU A 158 10.56 0.24 -2.06
N LEU A 159 11.78 0.67 -2.41
CA LEU A 159 12.75 1.14 -1.41
C LEU A 159 12.23 2.42 -0.74
N ARG A 160 11.72 3.42 -1.47
CA ARG A 160 11.13 4.64 -0.88
C ARG A 160 10.00 4.33 0.10
N SER A 161 9.17 3.32 -0.16
CA SER A 161 8.16 2.84 0.79
C SER A 161 8.78 2.39 2.13
N LEU A 162 9.95 1.76 2.11
CA LEU A 162 10.74 1.42 3.32
C LEU A 162 11.48 2.62 3.96
N HIS A 163 11.62 3.77 3.26
CA HIS A 163 12.51 4.87 3.70
C HIS A 163 11.87 6.09 4.34
N ALA A 164 10.56 6.36 4.21
CA ALA A 164 10.03 7.60 4.82
C ALA A 164 9.85 7.54 6.36
N GLY A 165 10.43 6.55 7.03
CA GLY A 165 10.67 6.56 8.48
C GLY A 165 11.92 7.36 8.92
N ARG A 166 12.68 7.95 7.99
CA ARG A 166 13.83 8.81 8.30
C ARG A 166 13.68 10.21 7.69
N LYS A 167 12.86 11.04 8.31
CA LYS A 167 13.15 12.49 8.36
C LYS A 167 13.47 12.86 9.80
N GLY A 168 14.74 12.65 10.14
CA GLY A 168 15.36 13.29 11.30
C GLY A 168 15.44 14.79 11.05
N SER A 169 14.84 15.54 11.97
CA SER A 169 15.48 16.64 12.69
C SER A 169 16.55 17.42 11.92
N ARG A 170 16.18 18.60 11.44
CA ARG A 170 17.11 19.74 11.39
C ARG A 170 16.42 20.95 11.98
N GLN A 171 16.87 21.30 13.18
CA GLN A 171 16.69 22.59 13.81
C GLN A 171 17.18 23.69 12.85
N GLN A 172 16.38 24.73 12.69
CA GLN A 172 16.81 26.12 12.83
C GLN A 172 15.81 26.83 13.72
#